data_AF-A0A3M1RP78-F1
#
_entry.id   AF-A0A3M1RP78-F1
#
_cell.length_a   1.000
_cell.length_b   1.000
_cell.length_c   1.000
_cell.angle_alpha   90.00
_cell.angle_beta   90.00
_cell.angle_gamma   90.00
#
_symmetry.space_group_name_H-M   'P 1'
#
loop_
_entity.id
_entity.type
_entity.pdbx_description
1 polymer ?
#
loop_
_entity_poly.entity_id
_entity_poly.type
_entity_poly.pdbx_seq_one_letter_code
_entity_poly.pdbx_strand_id
1 'polypeptide(L)'
;MARIAATLSGVERMLLNRLAEADAAVTLHTLRLTTEKKINSPSDDPAAFFTLSRFQADLNVVTATMQNVTAASSLVTQTQSLLSQIRTQLETIQSELESPSSDSQEKIDEAIAQIDALATTEVDGRRVLDGSGTFYDSGRNTSQVADLRIYTVGGGGTVQKAQPAELTYTGSSRYAAADASIKLTGVRGSTILTVSTDDTLEDLAEKINARTASTGVQAAVDDNTLTLSSTGTGSGAYVGVSVLSGTFAVTGGNGDGTANGTDGVTSSSPVIYGEVLQAATQAQLTHSEPTGSITADDTFTLSGTRGSTSISVTTGQTLSQVADTINAQSHTTGVEASVSGDGKTLYLTSIDYGANAYVKVTDGSFSVSGGDGNGTAYGTNAEAVINGRTYSDQGTDDQPAELRHREKGTTITNDAVIRITGALGSADITITAGQTLSAVASAIEAQKAVTGVTASVDSNDLVLQSTDTGDDASISLEVKSGTFTTVENYTEASQAVITHTESTGYITAAAQFRLTG
;
A
#
# COMPACT_ATOMS: atom_id res chain seq x y z
N MET A 1 -29.72 78.41 18.74
CA MET A 1 -29.89 77.00 18.35
C MET A 1 -28.53 76.40 18.09
N ALA A 2 -28.06 75.56 19.01
CA ALA A 2 -26.76 74.91 18.95
C ALA A 2 -26.75 73.91 17.78
N ARG A 3 -25.73 74.00 16.92
CA ARG A 3 -25.51 73.06 15.82
C ARG A 3 -24.90 71.77 16.39
N ILE A 4 -25.79 70.91 16.89
CA ILE A 4 -25.51 69.48 17.10
C ILE A 4 -25.70 68.81 15.73
N ALA A 5 -24.71 68.92 14.86
CA ALA A 5 -24.66 68.13 13.62
C ALA A 5 -23.22 67.66 13.46
N ALA A 6 -23.06 66.34 13.53
CA ALA A 6 -21.80 65.65 13.58
C ALA A 6 -20.91 65.97 12.38
N THR A 7 -19.89 66.80 12.59
CA THR A 7 -18.70 66.82 11.74
C THR A 7 -17.51 66.88 12.66
N LEU A 8 -16.91 65.71 12.97
CA LEU A 8 -15.54 65.71 13.46
C LEU A 8 -14.70 66.53 12.49
N SER A 9 -13.93 67.47 13.02
CA SER A 9 -12.97 68.24 12.23
C SER A 9 -11.96 67.29 11.57
N GLY A 10 -11.35 67.71 10.46
CA GLY A 10 -10.34 66.88 9.77
C GLY A 10 -9.19 66.45 10.68
N VAL A 11 -8.86 67.25 11.70
CA VAL A 11 -7.85 66.93 12.71
C VAL A 11 -8.32 65.84 13.68
N GLU A 12 -9.58 65.87 14.11
CA GLU A 12 -10.13 64.84 15.01
C GLU A 12 -10.30 63.50 14.29
N ARG A 13 -10.67 63.49 12.99
CA ARG A 13 -10.65 62.27 12.17
C ARG A 13 -9.24 61.71 11.98
N MET A 14 -8.26 62.58 11.76
CA MET A 14 -6.85 62.17 11.67
C MET A 14 -6.36 61.55 12.98
N LEU A 15 -6.72 62.14 14.12
CA LEU A 15 -6.37 61.62 15.45
C LEU A 15 -7.04 60.28 15.75
N LEU A 16 -8.33 60.12 15.40
CA LEU A 16 -9.02 58.83 15.55
C LEU A 16 -8.43 57.75 14.66
N ASN A 17 -8.07 58.07 13.41
CA ASN A 17 -7.42 57.12 12.52
C ASN A 17 -6.03 56.70 13.04
N ARG A 18 -5.26 57.64 13.59
CA ARG A 18 -3.96 57.33 14.22
C ARG A 18 -4.09 56.51 15.49
N LEU A 19 -5.13 56.74 16.29
CA LEU A 19 -5.40 55.92 17.47
C LEU A 19 -5.81 54.49 17.08
N ALA A 20 -6.67 54.35 16.06
CA ALA A 20 -7.04 53.03 15.53
C ALA A 20 -5.83 52.28 14.94
N GLU A 21 -4.92 52.98 14.26
CA GLU A 21 -3.67 52.41 13.74
C GLU A 21 -2.72 51.97 14.88
N ALA A 22 -2.63 52.75 15.95
CA ALA A 22 -1.86 52.40 17.14
C ALA A 22 -2.45 51.20 17.89
N ASP A 23 -3.77 51.13 18.08
CA ASP A 23 -4.45 50.00 18.72
C ASP A 23 -4.31 48.72 17.88
N ALA A 24 -4.37 48.81 16.55
CA ALA A 24 -4.10 47.69 15.65
C ALA A 24 -2.64 47.20 15.78
N ALA A 25 -1.67 48.11 15.88
CA ALA A 25 -0.26 47.77 16.08
C ALA A 25 0.01 47.10 17.45
N VAL A 26 -0.63 47.59 18.52
CA VAL A 26 -0.55 46.97 19.86
C VAL A 26 -1.17 45.58 19.86
N THR A 27 -2.30 45.40 19.19
CA THR A 27 -2.96 44.09 19.05
C THR A 27 -2.05 43.09 18.33
N LEU A 28 -1.44 43.50 17.22
CA LEU A 28 -0.48 42.66 16.47
C LEU A 28 0.77 42.32 17.31
N HIS A 29 1.32 43.28 18.06
CA HIS A 29 2.47 43.04 18.91
C HIS A 29 2.15 42.10 20.08
N THR A 30 0.96 42.24 20.68
CA THR A 30 0.49 41.34 21.73
C THR A 30 0.32 39.93 21.17
N LEU A 31 -0.26 39.78 19.98
CA LEU A 31 -0.38 38.50 19.30
C LEU A 31 0.99 37.83 19.07
N ARG A 32 1.97 38.58 18.55
CA ARG A 32 3.35 38.09 18.33
C ARG A 32 4.05 37.68 19.63
N LEU A 33 3.80 38.37 20.74
CA LEU A 33 4.32 37.98 22.04
C LEU A 33 3.65 36.69 22.54
N THR A 34 2.34 36.54 22.35
CA THR A 34 1.61 35.35 22.81
C THR A 34 1.93 34.10 22.00
N THR A 35 2.16 34.24 20.70
CA THR A 35 2.49 33.10 19.82
C THR A 35 3.99 32.83 19.75
N GLU A 36 4.81 33.76 20.23
CA GLU A 36 6.26 33.82 20.05
C GLU A 36 6.69 33.74 18.58
N LYS A 37 5.77 34.00 17.65
CA LYS A 37 6.01 33.95 16.20
C LYS A 37 5.96 35.37 15.64
N LYS A 38 7.01 35.71 14.89
CA LYS A 38 7.09 36.97 14.15
C LYS A 38 6.04 37.04 13.03
N ILE A 39 5.73 35.89 12.41
CA ILE A 39 4.77 35.73 11.30
C ILE A 39 3.69 34.76 11.78
N ASN A 40 2.45 35.24 11.90
CA ASN A 40 1.33 34.43 12.40
C ASN A 40 0.35 34.07 11.28
N SER A 41 0.24 34.92 10.26
CA SER A 41 -0.60 34.69 9.09
C SER A 41 0.15 35.02 7.79
N PRO A 42 -0.30 34.48 6.63
CA PRO A 42 0.30 34.78 5.33
C PRO A 42 0.27 36.28 4.98
N SER A 43 -0.68 37.03 5.54
CA SER A 43 -0.82 38.48 5.34
C SER A 43 0.25 39.32 6.05
N ASP A 44 0.98 38.77 7.04
CA ASP A 44 2.00 39.50 7.80
C ASP A 44 3.28 39.75 6.97
N ASP A 45 3.72 38.73 6.23
CA ASP A 45 4.86 38.75 5.29
C ASP A 45 4.77 37.52 4.35
N PRO A 46 4.18 37.64 3.15
CA PRO A 46 3.92 36.49 2.28
C PRO A 46 5.19 35.76 1.83
N ALA A 47 6.27 36.50 1.56
CA ALA A 47 7.53 35.93 1.08
C ALA A 47 8.23 35.16 2.21
N ALA A 48 8.27 35.73 3.42
CA ALA A 48 8.84 35.06 4.58
C ALA A 48 7.96 33.91 5.11
N PHE A 49 6.64 33.99 4.93
CA PHE A 49 5.73 32.88 5.25
C PHE A 49 5.95 31.68 4.32
N PHE A 50 6.13 31.91 3.01
CA PHE A 50 6.40 30.84 2.05
C PHE A 50 7.74 30.14 2.34
N THR A 51 8.79 30.90 2.66
CA THR A 51 10.08 30.29 3.02
C THR A 51 10.02 29.53 4.35
N LEU A 52 9.27 30.03 5.33
CA LEU A 52 9.03 29.30 6.59
C LEU A 52 8.25 28.01 6.37
N SER A 53 7.20 28.04 5.54
CA SER A 53 6.42 26.85 5.17
C SER A 53 7.30 25.80 4.47
N ARG A 54 8.17 26.24 3.56
CA ARG A 54 9.17 25.36 2.94
C ARG A 54 10.11 24.75 3.97
N PHE A 55 10.64 25.53 4.90
CA PHE A 55 11.51 24.99 5.96
C PHE A 55 10.76 24.04 6.91
N GLN A 56 9.47 24.23 7.14
CA GLN A 56 8.65 23.29 7.91
C GLN A 56 8.43 21.98 7.15
N ALA A 57 8.17 22.05 5.84
CA ALA A 57 8.12 20.87 4.98
C ALA A 57 9.47 20.13 4.97
N ASP A 58 10.58 20.85 4.80
CA ASP A 58 11.93 20.29 4.86
C ASP A 58 12.21 19.64 6.23
N LEU A 59 11.79 20.27 7.35
CA LEU A 59 11.94 19.72 8.70
C LEU A 59 11.14 18.44 8.88
N ASN A 60 9.90 18.37 8.36
CA ASN A 60 9.09 17.16 8.42
C ASN A 60 9.75 16.01 7.64
N VAL A 61 10.27 16.29 6.44
CA VAL A 61 11.02 15.32 5.64
C VAL A 61 12.29 14.84 6.36
N VAL A 62 13.07 15.77 6.93
CA VAL A 62 14.28 15.41 7.70
C VAL A 62 13.91 14.59 8.94
N THR A 63 12.83 14.92 9.63
CA THR A 63 12.38 14.18 10.82
C THR A 63 11.97 12.76 10.47
N ALA A 64 11.18 12.57 9.41
CA ALA A 64 10.82 11.25 8.89
C ALA A 64 12.07 10.45 8.44
N THR A 65 13.02 11.13 7.78
CA THR A 65 14.30 10.53 7.36
C THR A 65 15.10 10.04 8.57
N MET A 66 15.18 10.83 9.64
CA MET A 66 15.89 10.47 10.87
C MET A 66 15.26 9.27 11.58
N GLN A 67 13.92 9.17 11.58
CA GLN A 67 13.22 7.99 12.09
C GLN A 67 13.58 6.73 11.28
N ASN A 68 13.59 6.84 9.94
CA ASN A 68 13.98 5.73 9.06
C ASN A 68 15.45 5.32 9.25
N VAL A 69 16.37 6.27 9.41
CA VAL A 69 17.79 6.00 9.69
C VAL A 69 17.95 5.30 11.05
N THR A 70 17.15 5.69 12.05
CA THR A 70 17.15 5.04 13.37
C THR A 70 16.67 3.60 13.29
N ALA A 71 15.59 3.34 12.55
CA ALA A 71 15.09 1.98 12.30
C ALA A 71 16.12 1.14 11.52
N ALA A 72 16.76 1.71 10.49
CA ALA A 72 17.81 1.03 9.74
C ALA A 72 19.02 0.69 10.62
N SER A 73 19.43 1.59 11.52
CA SER A 73 20.51 1.34 12.49
C SER A 73 20.15 0.21 13.47
N SER A 74 18.90 0.17 13.94
CA SER A 74 18.38 -0.91 14.79
C SER A 74 18.46 -2.25 14.05
N LEU A 75 17.99 -2.28 12.80
CA LEU A 75 18.03 -3.47 11.95
C LEU A 75 19.47 -3.95 11.76
N VAL A 76 20.40 -3.08 11.39
CA VAL A 76 21.82 -3.44 11.22
C VAL A 76 22.41 -4.04 12.49
N THR A 77 22.11 -3.46 13.65
CA THR A 77 22.62 -3.93 14.95
C THR A 77 22.10 -5.33 15.28
N GLN A 78 20.80 -5.56 15.09
CA GLN A 78 20.18 -6.86 15.32
C GLN A 78 20.68 -7.91 14.33
N THR A 79 20.83 -7.55 13.05
CA THR A 79 21.41 -8.43 12.02
C THR A 79 22.87 -8.79 12.33
N GLN A 80 23.68 -7.85 12.82
CA GLN A 80 25.05 -8.13 13.26
C GLN A 80 25.08 -9.11 14.43
N SER A 81 24.13 -9.00 15.36
CA SER A 81 23.98 -9.96 16.46
C SER A 81 23.65 -11.36 15.95
N LEU A 82 22.71 -11.48 15.01
CA LEU A 82 22.35 -12.76 14.38
C LEU A 82 23.53 -13.37 13.61
N LEU A 83 24.27 -12.56 12.83
CA LEU A 83 25.47 -13.02 12.13
C LEU A 83 26.57 -13.48 13.08
N SER A 84 26.72 -12.83 14.24
CA SER A 84 27.65 -13.29 15.27
C SER A 84 27.25 -14.64 15.84
N GLN A 85 25.95 -14.90 16.03
CA GLN A 85 25.45 -16.19 16.50
C GLN A 85 25.65 -17.29 15.43
N ILE A 86 25.38 -16.98 14.16
CA ILE A 86 25.64 -17.89 13.03
C ILE A 86 27.14 -18.26 12.98
N ARG A 87 28.03 -17.28 13.17
CA ARG A 87 29.46 -17.53 13.22
C ARG A 87 29.85 -18.52 14.34
N THR A 88 29.28 -18.38 15.53
CA THR A 88 29.53 -19.32 16.64
C THR A 88 29.11 -20.76 16.29
N GLN A 89 28.01 -20.92 15.54
CA GLN A 89 27.59 -22.24 15.07
C GLN A 89 28.54 -22.81 14.00
N LEU A 90 29.02 -21.98 13.08
CA LEU A 90 30.03 -22.38 12.10
C LEU A 90 31.35 -22.79 12.76
N GLU A 91 31.76 -22.11 13.83
CA GLU A 91 32.93 -22.48 14.64
C GLU A 91 32.72 -23.83 15.35
N THR A 92 31.49 -24.12 15.80
CA THR A 92 31.12 -25.43 16.38
C THR A 92 31.20 -26.55 15.32
N ILE A 93 30.65 -26.33 14.13
CA ILE A 93 30.73 -27.28 13.01
C ILE A 93 32.19 -27.54 12.65
N GLN A 94 33.02 -26.50 12.56
CA GLN A 94 34.44 -26.64 12.26
C GLN A 94 35.16 -27.49 13.32
N SER A 95 34.92 -27.23 14.61
CA SER A 95 35.54 -27.98 15.71
C SER A 95 35.21 -29.47 15.67
N GLU A 96 33.96 -29.82 15.38
CA GLU A 96 33.50 -31.21 15.30
C GLU A 96 34.03 -31.93 14.04
N LEU A 97 34.32 -31.19 12.96
CA LEU A 97 34.98 -31.72 11.75
C LEU A 97 36.50 -31.93 11.93
N GLU A 98 37.17 -31.07 12.72
CA GLU A 98 38.60 -31.18 12.99
C GLU A 98 38.95 -32.31 13.97
N SER A 99 38.02 -32.70 14.85
CA SER A 99 38.22 -33.77 15.85
C SER A 99 36.95 -34.61 16.03
N PRO A 100 36.62 -35.50 15.08
CA PRO A 100 35.37 -36.22 15.07
C PRO A 100 35.29 -37.29 16.17
N SER A 101 34.11 -37.37 16.79
CA SER A 101 33.69 -38.35 17.78
C SER A 101 32.40 -39.04 17.33
N SER A 102 31.89 -40.02 18.11
CA SER A 102 30.62 -40.69 17.81
C SER A 102 29.43 -39.74 17.72
N ASP A 103 29.49 -38.62 18.45
CA ASP A 103 28.37 -37.68 18.64
C ASP A 103 28.53 -36.43 17.76
N SER A 104 29.63 -36.33 17.00
CA SER A 104 29.95 -35.13 16.21
C SER A 104 28.91 -34.85 15.13
N GLN A 105 28.29 -35.88 14.55
CA GLN A 105 27.23 -35.68 13.55
C GLN A 105 25.97 -35.06 14.17
N GLU A 106 25.55 -35.50 15.36
CA GLU A 106 24.38 -34.95 16.06
C GLU A 106 24.58 -33.47 16.38
N LYS A 107 25.78 -33.08 16.83
CA LYS A 107 26.13 -31.68 17.08
C LYS A 107 26.21 -30.82 15.82
N ILE A 108 26.71 -31.38 14.71
CA ILE A 108 26.73 -30.68 13.42
C ILE A 108 25.28 -30.44 12.94
N ASP A 109 24.41 -31.44 13.05
CA ASP A 109 23.01 -31.33 12.66
C ASP A 109 22.27 -30.32 13.55
N GLU A 110 22.53 -30.31 14.86
CA GLU A 110 21.99 -29.30 15.78
C GLU A 110 22.48 -27.89 15.44
N ALA A 111 23.77 -27.72 15.14
CA ALA A 111 24.34 -26.43 14.75
C ALA A 111 23.76 -25.92 13.41
N ILE A 112 23.54 -26.80 12.43
CA ILE A 112 22.89 -26.45 11.15
C ILE A 112 21.44 -26.04 11.39
N ALA A 113 20.68 -26.80 12.19
CA ALA A 113 19.31 -26.45 12.53
C ALA A 113 19.21 -25.09 13.24
N GLN A 114 20.19 -24.76 14.09
CA GLN A 114 20.28 -23.46 14.73
C GLN A 114 20.63 -22.34 13.74
N ILE A 115 21.52 -22.57 12.76
CA ILE A 115 21.81 -21.61 11.68
C ILE A 115 20.55 -21.34 10.86
N ASP A 116 19.77 -22.35 10.50
CA ASP A 116 18.53 -22.20 9.74
C ASP A 116 17.48 -21.39 10.52
N ALA A 117 17.36 -21.63 11.83
CA ALA A 117 16.49 -20.84 12.71
C ALA A 117 16.95 -19.37 12.80
N LEU A 118 18.26 -19.12 12.93
CA LEU A 118 18.82 -17.77 12.97
C LEU A 118 18.66 -17.03 11.63
N ALA A 119 18.84 -17.71 10.49
CA ALA A 119 18.69 -17.13 9.16
C ALA A 119 17.24 -16.70 8.87
N THR A 120 16.26 -17.39 9.46
CA THR A 120 14.82 -17.11 9.29
C THR A 120 14.23 -16.20 10.37
N THR A 121 15.05 -15.69 11.29
CA THR A 121 14.61 -14.77 12.35
C THR A 121 14.17 -13.43 11.76
N GLU A 122 13.02 -12.92 12.22
CA GLU A 122 12.50 -11.60 11.84
C GLU A 122 13.11 -10.50 12.71
N VAL A 123 13.56 -9.44 12.06
CA VAL A 123 14.00 -8.19 12.68
C VAL A 123 12.99 -7.11 12.29
N ASP A 124 12.25 -6.56 13.26
CA ASP A 124 11.15 -5.62 13.02
C ASP A 124 10.14 -6.12 11.97
N GLY A 125 9.76 -7.40 12.04
CA GLY A 125 8.78 -8.03 11.14
C GLY A 125 9.30 -8.36 9.74
N ARG A 126 10.62 -8.28 9.51
CA ARG A 126 11.25 -8.59 8.23
C ARG A 126 12.37 -9.61 8.36
N ARG A 127 12.39 -10.61 7.48
CA ARG A 127 13.52 -11.54 7.33
C ARG A 127 14.61 -10.91 6.48
N VAL A 128 15.83 -10.93 7.01
CA VAL A 128 16.96 -10.15 6.46
C VAL A 128 18.15 -11.01 6.00
N LEU A 129 18.25 -12.26 6.46
CA LEU A 129 19.40 -13.15 6.19
C LEU A 129 19.10 -14.32 5.24
N ASP A 130 17.82 -14.63 4.98
CA ASP A 130 17.38 -15.75 4.13
C ASP A 130 17.26 -15.39 2.64
N GLY A 131 17.66 -14.16 2.25
CA GLY A 131 17.57 -13.66 0.88
C GLY A 131 16.16 -13.29 0.42
N SER A 132 15.11 -13.52 1.22
CA SER A 132 13.74 -13.11 0.90
C SER A 132 13.52 -11.59 1.03
N GLY A 133 14.49 -10.89 1.62
CA GLY A 133 14.46 -9.45 1.84
C GLY A 133 14.89 -8.60 0.65
N THR A 134 15.28 -9.13 -0.51
CA THR A 134 15.64 -8.32 -1.69
C THR A 134 14.44 -8.04 -2.60
N PHE A 135 14.30 -6.79 -3.05
CA PHE A 135 13.26 -6.38 -3.98
C PHE A 135 13.77 -6.50 -5.42
N TYR A 136 12.98 -7.09 -6.30
CA TYR A 136 13.22 -7.08 -7.74
C TYR A 136 11.96 -6.57 -8.44
N ASP A 137 12.06 -5.50 -9.22
CA ASP A 137 11.02 -5.11 -10.16
C ASP A 137 11.30 -5.72 -11.55
N SER A 138 10.27 -6.19 -12.22
CA SER A 138 10.36 -6.69 -13.59
C SER A 138 9.11 -6.29 -14.36
N GLY A 139 9.24 -5.92 -15.63
CA GLY A 139 8.10 -5.55 -16.48
C GLY A 139 7.65 -4.08 -16.38
N ARG A 140 8.42 -3.20 -15.75
CA ARG A 140 8.13 -1.76 -15.73
C ARG A 140 8.16 -1.17 -17.14
N ASN A 141 7.04 -0.58 -17.56
CA ASN A 141 7.03 0.34 -18.69
C ASN A 141 7.48 1.73 -18.24
N THR A 142 8.72 2.11 -18.55
CA THR A 142 9.32 3.39 -18.15
C THR A 142 8.66 4.61 -18.79
N SER A 143 7.83 4.42 -19.83
CA SER A 143 7.02 5.49 -20.42
C SER A 143 5.75 5.81 -19.63
N GLN A 144 5.29 4.88 -18.77
CA GLN A 144 4.06 5.03 -17.99
C GLN A 144 4.33 5.20 -16.50
N VAL A 145 5.43 4.64 -16.00
CA VAL A 145 5.82 4.72 -14.58
C VAL A 145 7.16 5.42 -14.49
N ALA A 146 7.17 6.65 -13.97
CA ALA A 146 8.37 7.51 -13.87
C ALA A 146 9.22 7.24 -12.61
N ASP A 147 8.60 6.83 -11.50
CA ASP A 147 9.29 6.41 -10.27
C ASP A 147 8.53 5.22 -9.65
N LEU A 148 9.27 4.25 -9.08
CA LEU A 148 8.70 3.10 -8.38
C LEU A 148 9.47 2.91 -7.08
N ARG A 149 8.80 3.14 -5.95
CA ARG A 149 9.35 2.95 -4.60
C ARG A 149 8.52 1.90 -3.88
N ILE A 150 9.15 0.80 -3.50
CA ILE A 150 8.51 -0.33 -2.82
C ILE A 150 8.82 -0.21 -1.33
N TYR A 151 7.80 0.11 -0.52
CA TYR A 151 7.97 0.32 0.93
C TYR A 151 7.70 -0.95 1.74
N THR A 152 6.81 -1.84 1.27
CA THR A 152 6.48 -3.13 1.90
C THR A 152 5.91 -4.09 0.86
N VAL A 153 6.09 -5.40 1.06
CA VAL A 153 5.35 -6.44 0.32
C VAL A 153 4.20 -6.95 1.17
N GLY A 154 3.01 -7.11 0.59
CA GLY A 154 1.88 -7.77 1.25
C GLY A 154 2.29 -9.17 1.69
N GLY A 155 2.02 -9.52 2.94
CA GLY A 155 2.52 -10.74 3.56
C GLY A 155 2.03 -12.04 2.90
N GLY A 156 2.84 -13.10 3.05
CA GLY A 156 2.36 -14.47 3.09
C GLY A 156 2.65 -15.34 1.87
N GLY A 157 3.91 -15.70 1.64
CA GLY A 157 4.23 -16.95 0.91
C GLY A 157 4.24 -18.12 1.89
N THR A 158 3.50 -19.19 1.61
CA THR A 158 3.60 -20.41 2.43
C THR A 158 4.91 -21.11 2.07
N VAL A 159 5.83 -21.21 3.01
CA VAL A 159 7.06 -22.00 2.83
C VAL A 159 6.70 -23.48 2.99
N GLN A 160 6.75 -24.23 1.89
CA GLN A 160 6.73 -25.70 1.97
C GLN A 160 8.16 -26.18 2.20
N LYS A 161 8.40 -26.92 3.28
CA LYS A 161 9.71 -27.52 3.59
C LYS A 161 10.03 -28.63 2.59
N ALA A 162 11.30 -28.75 2.21
CA ALA A 162 11.77 -29.90 1.44
C ALA A 162 11.48 -31.20 2.21
N GLN A 163 10.96 -32.22 1.52
CA GLN A 163 10.63 -33.51 2.12
C GLN A 163 11.62 -34.59 1.70
N PRO A 164 11.87 -35.60 2.56
CA PRO A 164 12.61 -36.80 2.19
C PRO A 164 11.80 -37.66 1.21
N ALA A 165 12.50 -38.54 0.49
CA ALA A 165 11.86 -39.65 -0.23
C ALA A 165 11.39 -40.69 0.79
N GLU A 166 10.14 -41.16 0.67
CA GLU A 166 9.56 -42.11 1.62
C GLU A 166 8.88 -43.30 0.92
N LEU A 167 9.17 -44.51 1.41
CA LEU A 167 8.47 -45.74 1.08
C LEU A 167 8.02 -46.43 2.36
N THR A 168 6.91 -47.15 2.28
CA THR A 168 6.29 -47.78 3.43
C THR A 168 6.14 -49.28 3.19
N TYR A 169 6.52 -50.09 4.17
CA TYR A 169 6.29 -51.54 4.18
C TYR A 169 5.36 -51.90 5.34
N THR A 170 4.30 -52.65 5.07
CA THR A 170 3.37 -53.11 6.10
C THR A 170 3.66 -54.57 6.45
N GLY A 171 3.99 -54.82 7.71
CA GLY A 171 4.24 -56.17 8.24
C GLY A 171 2.95 -56.93 8.58
N SER A 172 3.10 -58.03 9.31
CA SER A 172 2.00 -58.76 9.94
C SER A 172 2.31 -58.96 11.42
N SER A 173 1.52 -58.36 12.31
CA SER A 173 1.73 -58.42 13.77
C SER A 173 3.13 -57.97 14.23
N ARG A 174 3.69 -56.93 13.59
CA ARG A 174 5.05 -56.38 13.79
C ARG A 174 6.21 -57.25 13.28
N TYR A 175 5.91 -58.30 12.52
CA TYR A 175 6.91 -59.11 11.83
C TYR A 175 6.87 -58.86 10.33
N ALA A 176 7.94 -59.23 9.62
CA ALA A 176 7.90 -59.26 8.16
C ALA A 176 6.80 -60.22 7.66
N ALA A 177 6.03 -59.79 6.68
CA ALA A 177 4.89 -60.54 6.14
C ALA A 177 5.31 -61.78 5.32
N ALA A 178 6.55 -61.82 4.80
CA ALA A 178 7.09 -62.93 4.02
C ALA A 178 8.63 -62.85 3.96
N ASP A 179 9.28 -63.99 3.69
CA ASP A 179 10.72 -64.03 3.40
C ASP A 179 11.02 -63.36 2.06
N ALA A 180 12.10 -62.59 1.99
CA ALA A 180 12.55 -61.93 0.76
C ALA A 180 14.05 -61.62 0.74
N SER A 181 14.60 -61.50 -0.46
CA SER A 181 15.90 -60.85 -0.69
C SER A 181 15.65 -59.56 -1.47
N ILE A 182 16.00 -58.42 -0.89
CA ILE A 182 15.73 -57.10 -1.47
C ILE A 182 17.03 -56.35 -1.74
N LYS A 183 17.08 -55.62 -2.85
CA LYS A 183 18.08 -54.60 -3.11
C LYS A 183 17.52 -53.25 -2.67
N LEU A 184 18.10 -52.70 -1.60
CA LEU A 184 17.82 -51.35 -1.12
C LEU A 184 18.78 -50.36 -1.78
N THR A 185 18.25 -49.29 -2.34
CA THR A 185 19.02 -48.25 -3.04
C THR A 185 18.65 -46.89 -2.48
N GLY A 186 19.65 -46.07 -2.16
CA GLY A 186 19.48 -44.65 -1.91
C GLY A 186 20.53 -43.84 -2.67
N VAL A 187 20.58 -42.54 -2.39
CA VAL A 187 21.43 -41.59 -3.11
C VAL A 187 22.94 -41.88 -3.00
N ARG A 188 23.37 -42.62 -1.97
CA ARG A 188 24.80 -42.95 -1.74
C ARG A 188 25.22 -44.29 -2.32
N GLY A 189 24.28 -45.18 -2.60
CA GLY A 189 24.58 -46.52 -3.10
C GLY A 189 23.46 -47.54 -2.84
N SER A 190 23.76 -48.81 -3.14
CA SER A 190 22.83 -49.92 -2.95
C SER A 190 23.42 -51.02 -2.07
N THR A 191 22.56 -51.74 -1.36
CA THR A 191 22.93 -52.95 -0.62
C THR A 191 21.84 -54.02 -0.78
N ILE A 192 22.19 -55.29 -0.55
CA ILE A 192 21.22 -56.39 -0.54
C ILE A 192 20.96 -56.78 0.91
N LEU A 193 19.68 -56.90 1.25
CA LEU A 193 19.21 -57.33 2.57
C LEU A 193 18.37 -58.59 2.43
N THR A 194 18.50 -59.48 3.41
CA THR A 194 17.62 -60.64 3.56
C THR A 194 16.62 -60.34 4.65
N VAL A 195 15.35 -60.52 4.32
CA VAL A 195 14.19 -60.36 5.19
C VAL A 195 13.64 -61.75 5.47
N SER A 196 13.40 -62.06 6.74
CA SER A 196 12.73 -63.30 7.15
C SER A 196 11.47 -63.01 7.93
N THR A 197 10.47 -63.89 7.84
CA THR A 197 9.25 -63.87 8.67
C THR A 197 9.51 -63.90 10.18
N ASP A 198 10.70 -64.36 10.59
CA ASP A 198 11.15 -64.30 11.99
C ASP A 198 11.70 -62.93 12.40
N ASP A 199 12.01 -62.04 11.44
CA ASP A 199 12.47 -60.68 11.73
C ASP A 199 11.31 -59.81 12.20
N THR A 200 11.48 -59.15 13.35
CA THR A 200 10.60 -58.05 13.72
C THR A 200 10.84 -56.84 12.80
N LEU A 201 9.86 -55.94 12.68
CA LEU A 201 10.05 -54.71 11.92
C LEU A 201 11.16 -53.84 12.52
N GLU A 202 11.36 -53.91 13.85
CA GLU A 202 12.46 -53.25 14.55
C GLU A 202 13.82 -53.84 14.15
N ASP A 203 13.95 -55.16 14.13
CA ASP A 203 15.17 -55.83 13.65
C ASP A 203 15.47 -55.44 12.19
N LEU A 204 14.44 -55.33 11.37
CA LEU A 204 14.58 -54.91 9.98
C LEU A 204 14.99 -53.44 9.85
N ALA A 205 14.43 -52.56 10.68
CA ALA A 205 14.84 -51.16 10.76
C ALA A 205 16.30 -51.03 11.20
N GLU A 206 16.75 -51.79 12.21
CA GLU A 206 18.15 -51.84 12.63
C GLU A 206 19.08 -52.32 11.51
N LYS A 207 18.70 -53.38 10.78
CA LYS A 207 19.47 -53.87 9.61
C LYS A 207 19.62 -52.80 8.53
N ILE A 208 18.58 -52.00 8.28
CA ILE A 208 18.61 -50.90 7.32
C ILE A 208 19.47 -49.75 7.86
N ASN A 209 19.27 -49.36 9.11
CA ASN A 209 19.98 -48.25 9.76
C ASN A 209 21.49 -48.51 9.89
N ALA A 210 21.88 -49.77 10.10
CA ALA A 210 23.29 -50.19 10.08
C ALA A 210 23.96 -49.96 8.70
N ARG A 211 23.19 -49.73 7.63
CA ARG A 211 23.70 -49.47 6.27
C ARG A 211 23.46 -48.04 5.78
N THR A 212 22.88 -47.17 6.59
CA THR A 212 22.55 -45.78 6.24
C THR A 212 23.74 -44.99 5.70
N ALA A 213 24.93 -45.14 6.28
CA ALA A 213 26.12 -44.43 5.78
C ALA A 213 26.48 -44.79 4.32
N SER A 214 26.18 -46.02 3.90
CA SER A 214 26.50 -46.55 2.57
C SER A 214 25.36 -46.41 1.55
N THR A 215 24.11 -46.32 2.00
CA THR A 215 22.94 -46.24 1.12
C THR A 215 22.31 -44.84 1.10
N GLY A 216 22.36 -44.10 2.20
CA GLY A 216 21.63 -42.85 2.39
C GLY A 216 20.14 -43.06 2.71
N VAL A 217 19.76 -44.26 3.16
CA VAL A 217 18.40 -44.63 3.57
C VAL A 217 18.39 -44.95 5.06
N GLN A 218 17.41 -44.42 5.78
CA GLN A 218 17.10 -44.74 7.17
C GLN A 218 15.72 -45.40 7.25
N ALA A 219 15.44 -46.09 8.35
CA ALA A 219 14.17 -46.73 8.60
C ALA A 219 13.67 -46.50 10.03
N ALA A 220 12.36 -46.32 10.14
CA ALA A 220 11.66 -46.17 11.41
C ALA A 220 10.43 -47.08 11.42
N VAL A 221 10.05 -47.56 12.61
CA VAL A 221 8.86 -48.41 12.79
C VAL A 221 7.82 -47.63 13.56
N ASP A 222 6.61 -47.57 13.02
CA ASP A 222 5.41 -47.17 13.74
C ASP A 222 4.38 -48.29 13.65
N ASP A 223 4.00 -48.82 14.81
CA ASP A 223 3.18 -50.02 14.96
C ASP A 223 3.55 -51.20 14.02
N ASN A 224 2.73 -51.47 13.01
CA ASN A 224 2.90 -52.56 12.05
C ASN A 224 3.46 -52.07 10.70
N THR A 225 4.06 -50.88 10.70
CA THR A 225 4.53 -50.19 9.52
C THR A 225 6.00 -49.80 9.65
N LEU A 226 6.81 -50.22 8.69
CA LEU A 226 8.20 -49.82 8.52
C LEU A 226 8.26 -48.73 7.45
N THR A 227 8.65 -47.53 7.85
CA THR A 227 8.90 -46.41 6.95
C THR A 227 10.37 -46.37 6.60
N LEU A 228 10.69 -46.35 5.30
CA LEU A 228 12.03 -46.12 4.76
C LEU A 228 12.10 -44.69 4.22
N SER A 229 13.01 -43.88 4.76
CA SER A 229 13.20 -42.49 4.36
C SER A 229 14.62 -42.25 3.88
N SER A 230 14.82 -41.32 2.95
CA SER A 230 16.16 -40.83 2.63
C SER A 230 16.70 -39.96 3.76
N THR A 231 18.01 -39.99 4.00
CA THR A 231 18.66 -39.08 4.97
C THR A 231 18.75 -37.63 4.48
N GLY A 232 18.61 -37.40 3.17
CA GLY A 232 18.52 -36.08 2.58
C GLY A 232 17.07 -35.72 2.23
N THR A 233 16.81 -34.44 2.02
CA THR A 233 15.53 -33.90 1.54
C THR A 233 15.69 -33.28 0.15
N GLY A 234 14.57 -33.01 -0.54
CA GLY A 234 14.59 -32.37 -1.85
C GLY A 234 14.47 -33.34 -3.01
N SER A 235 14.38 -32.82 -4.23
CA SER A 235 14.25 -33.59 -5.48
C SER A 235 15.46 -34.49 -5.76
N GLY A 236 16.61 -34.20 -5.14
CA GLY A 236 17.79 -35.06 -5.17
C GLY A 236 17.74 -36.25 -4.20
N ALA A 237 16.76 -36.30 -3.29
CA ALA A 237 16.61 -37.39 -2.34
C ALA A 237 15.90 -38.59 -2.98
N TYR A 238 16.37 -39.80 -2.69
CA TYR A 238 15.91 -41.03 -3.35
C TYR A 238 15.92 -42.24 -2.41
N VAL A 239 14.86 -43.04 -2.49
CA VAL A 239 14.77 -44.39 -1.91
C VAL A 239 14.19 -45.33 -2.96
N GLY A 240 14.79 -46.51 -3.13
CA GLY A 240 14.31 -47.54 -4.02
C GLY A 240 14.46 -48.94 -3.41
N VAL A 241 13.42 -49.75 -3.56
CA VAL A 241 13.39 -51.14 -3.12
C VAL A 241 13.07 -52.03 -4.32
N SER A 242 13.96 -52.97 -4.62
CA SER A 242 13.75 -53.98 -5.66
C SER A 242 13.83 -55.38 -5.08
N VAL A 243 12.82 -56.21 -5.31
CA VAL A 243 12.77 -57.59 -4.80
C VAL A 243 13.52 -58.51 -5.76
N LEU A 244 14.59 -59.15 -5.26
CA LEU A 244 15.39 -60.12 -6.01
C LEU A 244 14.79 -61.54 -5.92
N SER A 245 14.22 -61.88 -4.76
CA SER A 245 13.45 -63.11 -4.53
C SER A 245 12.49 -62.95 -3.35
N GLY A 246 11.44 -63.77 -3.29
CA GLY A 246 10.44 -63.71 -2.21
C GLY A 246 9.41 -62.58 -2.40
N THR A 247 8.78 -62.12 -1.31
CA THR A 247 7.74 -61.07 -1.36
C THR A 247 8.03 -59.95 -0.37
N PHE A 248 8.18 -58.72 -0.89
CA PHE A 248 8.37 -57.52 -0.08
C PHE A 248 7.72 -56.32 -0.79
N ALA A 249 6.42 -56.14 -0.56
CA ALA A 249 5.64 -55.10 -1.23
C ALA A 249 5.71 -53.80 -0.43
N VAL A 250 6.23 -52.75 -1.06
CA VAL A 250 6.23 -51.39 -0.52
C VAL A 250 5.13 -50.55 -1.16
N THR A 251 4.57 -49.61 -0.40
CA THR A 251 3.60 -48.60 -0.82
C THR A 251 4.20 -47.20 -0.64
N GLY A 252 3.52 -46.18 -1.17
CA GLY A 252 4.04 -44.81 -1.22
C GLY A 252 4.93 -44.53 -2.44
N GLY A 253 5.55 -43.35 -2.47
CA GLY A 253 6.42 -42.91 -3.56
C GLY A 253 5.74 -42.86 -4.93
N ASN A 254 6.44 -43.34 -5.96
CA ASN A 254 6.02 -43.34 -7.37
C ASN A 254 5.16 -44.58 -7.74
N GLY A 255 4.88 -45.48 -6.79
CA GLY A 255 4.06 -46.67 -7.01
C GLY A 255 4.77 -47.84 -7.73
N ASP A 256 6.07 -47.72 -8.01
CA ASP A 256 6.90 -48.75 -8.68
C ASP A 256 8.00 -49.32 -7.77
N GLY A 257 7.92 -49.07 -6.46
CA GLY A 257 8.96 -49.42 -5.48
C GLY A 257 10.06 -48.36 -5.35
N THR A 258 9.90 -47.19 -5.96
CA THR A 258 10.79 -46.04 -5.80
C THR A 258 10.07 -44.82 -5.24
N ALA A 259 10.81 -43.93 -4.57
CA ALA A 259 10.34 -42.64 -4.09
C ALA A 259 11.42 -41.58 -4.30
N ASN A 260 10.99 -40.36 -4.64
CA ASN A 260 11.84 -39.17 -4.68
C ASN A 260 11.37 -38.19 -3.60
N GLY A 261 12.31 -37.43 -3.03
CA GLY A 261 11.94 -36.30 -2.17
C GLY A 261 11.37 -35.16 -3.00
N THR A 262 10.84 -34.16 -2.32
CA THR A 262 10.34 -32.94 -2.95
C THR A 262 11.13 -31.75 -2.46
N ASP A 263 11.50 -30.85 -3.38
CA ASP A 263 12.14 -29.60 -3.02
C ASP A 263 11.22 -28.74 -2.17
N GLY A 264 11.82 -27.93 -1.30
CA GLY A 264 11.11 -26.86 -0.65
C GLY A 264 10.67 -25.85 -1.70
N VAL A 265 9.38 -25.64 -1.85
CA VAL A 265 8.84 -24.65 -2.77
C VAL A 265 8.54 -23.39 -1.98
N THR A 266 9.26 -22.32 -2.29
CA THR A 266 8.81 -20.96 -2.01
C THR A 266 7.70 -20.64 -3.01
N SER A 267 6.43 -20.79 -2.62
CA SER A 267 5.35 -20.32 -3.48
C SER A 267 5.40 -18.80 -3.51
N SER A 268 5.79 -18.27 -4.67
CA SER A 268 5.83 -16.86 -5.08
C SER A 268 6.64 -15.93 -4.19
N SER A 269 7.75 -15.41 -4.73
CA SER A 269 8.16 -14.04 -4.43
C SER A 269 6.92 -13.15 -4.47
N PRO A 270 6.66 -12.29 -3.48
CA PRO A 270 5.55 -11.36 -3.56
C PRO A 270 5.72 -10.50 -4.82
N VAL A 271 4.91 -10.80 -5.84
CA VAL A 271 4.85 -10.00 -7.06
C VAL A 271 3.78 -8.96 -6.82
N ILE A 272 4.18 -7.68 -6.81
CA ILE A 272 3.22 -6.60 -6.92
C ILE A 272 2.78 -6.58 -8.38
N TYR A 273 1.53 -6.95 -8.65
CA TYR A 273 0.97 -6.86 -10.00
C TYR A 273 0.35 -5.48 -10.15
N GLY A 274 0.85 -4.71 -11.12
CA GLY A 274 0.38 -3.37 -11.44
C GLY A 274 0.02 -3.30 -12.92
N GLU A 275 -1.21 -2.91 -13.25
CA GLU A 275 -1.63 -2.61 -14.62
C GLU A 275 -2.15 -1.18 -14.68
N VAL A 276 -1.73 -0.41 -15.69
CA VAL A 276 -2.37 0.89 -15.99
C VAL A 276 -3.54 0.62 -16.92
N LEU A 277 -4.75 0.68 -16.39
CA LEU A 277 -6.00 0.48 -17.13
C LEU A 277 -6.30 1.66 -18.07
N GLN A 278 -5.97 2.88 -17.63
CA GLN A 278 -6.15 4.11 -18.40
C GLN A 278 -4.98 5.05 -18.13
N ALA A 279 -4.39 5.61 -19.19
CA ALA A 279 -3.42 6.69 -19.04
C ALA A 279 -4.14 8.03 -18.85
N ALA A 280 -3.55 8.92 -18.06
CA ALA A 280 -4.04 10.29 -17.97
C ALA A 280 -3.96 10.99 -19.34
N THR A 281 -4.92 11.86 -19.63
CA THR A 281 -4.96 12.65 -20.87
C THR A 281 -4.89 14.14 -20.59
N GLN A 282 -4.46 14.91 -21.59
CA GLN A 282 -4.48 16.36 -21.56
C GLN A 282 -5.86 16.88 -22.01
N ALA A 283 -6.25 18.05 -21.52
CA ALA A 283 -7.39 18.78 -22.06
C ALA A 283 -7.04 19.34 -23.43
N GLN A 284 -7.97 19.27 -24.38
CA GLN A 284 -7.76 19.84 -25.71
C GLN A 284 -9.00 20.54 -26.26
N LEU A 285 -8.80 21.74 -26.80
CA LEU A 285 -9.74 22.47 -27.65
C LEU A 285 -9.13 22.69 -29.03
N THR A 286 -9.98 22.82 -30.04
CA THR A 286 -9.55 23.10 -31.41
C THR A 286 -10.22 24.35 -31.95
N HIS A 287 -9.48 25.11 -32.74
CA HIS A 287 -10.00 26.22 -33.55
C HIS A 287 -9.60 26.00 -35.01
N SER A 288 -10.56 26.06 -35.93
CA SER A 288 -10.32 25.79 -37.34
C SER A 288 -10.69 26.97 -38.21
N GLU A 289 -9.79 27.32 -39.12
CA GLU A 289 -10.00 28.36 -40.13
C GLU A 289 -9.80 27.77 -41.53
N PRO A 290 -10.76 27.90 -42.47
CA PRO A 290 -10.66 27.29 -43.80
C PRO A 290 -9.40 27.66 -44.59
N THR A 291 -8.89 28.87 -44.35
CA THR A 291 -7.71 29.46 -44.99
C THR A 291 -6.44 29.35 -44.12
N GLY A 292 -6.54 28.86 -42.88
CA GLY A 292 -5.43 28.84 -41.91
C GLY A 292 -5.02 30.22 -41.39
N SER A 293 -5.87 31.23 -41.59
CA SER A 293 -5.65 32.60 -41.11
C SER A 293 -6.92 33.13 -40.45
N ILE A 294 -6.74 33.96 -39.42
CA ILE A 294 -7.81 34.61 -38.66
C ILE A 294 -8.68 35.46 -39.58
N THR A 295 -9.99 35.25 -39.51
CA THR A 295 -10.97 35.89 -40.40
C THR A 295 -11.57 37.19 -39.85
N ALA A 296 -11.47 37.42 -38.54
CA ALA A 296 -11.92 38.65 -37.87
C ALA A 296 -11.05 38.96 -36.65
N ASP A 297 -10.86 40.25 -36.36
CA ASP A 297 -10.17 40.70 -35.15
C ASP A 297 -10.95 40.28 -33.91
N ASP A 298 -10.24 39.81 -32.89
CA ASP A 298 -10.87 39.35 -31.66
C ASP A 298 -9.94 39.44 -30.45
N THR A 299 -10.52 39.41 -29.25
CA THR A 299 -9.78 39.27 -28.00
C THR A 299 -10.55 38.33 -27.08
N PHE A 300 -9.88 37.25 -26.69
CA PHE A 300 -10.43 36.21 -25.82
C PHE A 300 -9.54 35.98 -24.62
N THR A 301 -10.12 35.43 -23.56
CA THR A 301 -9.44 34.98 -22.36
C THR A 301 -9.11 33.50 -22.49
N LEU A 302 -7.82 33.16 -22.44
CA LEU A 302 -7.32 31.79 -22.39
C LEU A 302 -6.96 31.44 -20.95
N SER A 303 -7.53 30.36 -20.42
CA SER A 303 -7.26 29.87 -19.08
C SER A 303 -6.82 28.41 -19.10
N GLY A 304 -5.92 28.07 -18.19
CA GLY A 304 -5.56 26.71 -17.85
C GLY A 304 -5.21 26.60 -16.36
N THR A 305 -4.58 25.50 -15.97
CA THR A 305 -4.26 25.18 -14.57
C THR A 305 -3.42 26.23 -13.84
N ARG A 306 -2.63 27.03 -14.56
CA ARG A 306 -1.69 27.99 -13.98
C ARG A 306 -2.22 29.40 -13.89
N GLY A 307 -3.30 29.70 -14.60
CA GLY A 307 -3.91 31.02 -14.64
C GLY A 307 -4.55 31.35 -15.98
N SER A 308 -4.87 32.63 -16.14
CA SER A 308 -5.59 33.16 -17.30
C SER A 308 -4.85 34.35 -17.90
N THR A 309 -4.92 34.51 -19.22
CA THR A 309 -4.42 35.68 -19.94
C THR A 309 -5.36 36.06 -21.08
N SER A 310 -5.42 37.34 -21.42
CA SER A 310 -6.10 37.79 -22.64
C SER A 310 -5.16 37.64 -23.84
N ILE A 311 -5.69 37.11 -24.93
CA ILE A 311 -5.02 36.94 -26.22
C ILE A 311 -5.80 37.74 -27.26
N SER A 312 -5.11 38.60 -28.01
CA SER A 312 -5.69 39.34 -29.12
C SER A 312 -5.19 38.77 -30.45
N VAL A 313 -6.12 38.50 -31.36
CA VAL A 313 -5.84 38.05 -32.71
C VAL A 313 -6.34 39.08 -33.72
N THR A 314 -5.65 39.21 -34.84
CA THR A 314 -6.03 40.16 -35.90
C THR A 314 -6.21 39.46 -37.23
N THR A 315 -7.13 39.96 -38.03
CA THR A 315 -7.47 39.49 -39.38
C THR A 315 -6.20 39.33 -40.21
N GLY A 316 -6.03 38.16 -40.83
CA GLY A 316 -4.87 37.82 -41.65
C GLY A 316 -3.65 37.28 -40.89
N GLN A 317 -3.67 37.24 -39.55
CA GLN A 317 -2.68 36.45 -38.80
C GLN A 317 -2.86 34.97 -39.12
N THR A 318 -1.75 34.26 -39.33
CA THR A 318 -1.77 32.81 -39.52
C THR A 318 -1.98 32.08 -38.20
N LEU A 319 -2.59 30.89 -38.21
CA LEU A 319 -2.74 30.09 -36.98
C LEU A 319 -1.40 29.74 -36.33
N SER A 320 -0.31 29.66 -37.10
CA SER A 320 1.04 29.45 -36.55
C SER A 320 1.50 30.64 -35.71
N GLN A 321 1.22 31.87 -36.15
CA GLN A 321 1.55 33.08 -35.37
C GLN A 321 0.70 33.17 -34.10
N VAL A 322 -0.55 32.72 -34.16
CA VAL A 322 -1.41 32.61 -32.97
C VAL A 322 -0.86 31.57 -32.00
N ALA A 323 -0.43 30.40 -32.50
CA ALA A 323 0.21 29.38 -31.67
C ALA A 323 1.48 29.91 -30.99
N ASP A 324 2.35 30.63 -31.70
CA ASP A 324 3.54 31.26 -31.12
C ASP A 324 3.18 32.27 -30.02
N THR A 325 2.11 33.06 -30.23
CA THR A 325 1.62 34.03 -29.25
C THR A 325 1.12 33.33 -27.97
N ILE A 326 0.40 32.21 -28.11
CA ILE A 326 -0.08 31.42 -26.98
C ILE A 326 1.08 30.72 -26.26
N ASN A 327 2.03 30.15 -27.02
CA ASN A 327 3.19 29.45 -26.47
C ASN A 327 4.12 30.38 -25.69
N ALA A 328 4.21 31.65 -26.07
CA ALA A 328 4.91 32.67 -25.27
C ALA A 328 4.29 32.86 -23.88
N GLN A 329 3.00 32.52 -23.69
CA GLN A 329 2.25 32.63 -22.43
C GLN A 329 2.04 31.29 -21.71
N SER A 330 2.55 30.17 -22.23
CA SER A 330 2.35 28.82 -21.66
C SER A 330 2.78 28.68 -20.20
N HIS A 331 3.79 29.44 -19.77
CA HIS A 331 4.23 29.46 -18.37
C HIS A 331 3.21 30.10 -17.42
N THR A 332 2.38 31.01 -17.94
CA THR A 332 1.33 31.74 -17.19
C THR A 332 0.00 31.01 -17.21
N THR A 333 -0.36 30.41 -18.34
CA THR A 333 -1.67 29.75 -18.51
C THR A 333 -1.63 28.24 -18.23
N GLY A 334 -0.51 27.57 -18.49
CA GLY A 334 -0.45 26.11 -18.51
C GLY A 334 -1.02 25.50 -19.80
N VAL A 335 -1.18 26.28 -20.86
CA VAL A 335 -1.69 25.83 -22.17
C VAL A 335 -0.60 25.96 -23.22
N GLU A 336 -0.41 24.92 -24.03
CA GLU A 336 0.42 24.92 -25.24
C GLU A 336 -0.46 24.89 -26.49
N ALA A 337 0.02 25.50 -27.57
CA ALA A 337 -0.66 25.57 -28.85
C ALA A 337 0.20 24.96 -29.97
N SER A 338 -0.45 24.20 -30.85
CA SER A 338 0.17 23.66 -32.06
C SER A 338 -0.78 23.74 -33.25
N VAL A 339 -0.26 23.65 -34.48
CA VAL A 339 -1.07 23.73 -35.69
C VAL A 339 -0.96 22.42 -36.47
N SER A 340 -2.06 21.96 -37.06
CA SER A 340 -2.09 20.81 -37.96
C SER A 340 -1.15 21.01 -39.16
N GLY A 341 -0.70 19.90 -39.76
CA GLY A 341 0.23 19.95 -40.89
C GLY A 341 -0.31 20.66 -42.14
N ASP A 342 -1.63 20.84 -42.26
CA ASP A 342 -2.27 21.63 -43.32
C ASP A 342 -2.44 23.12 -42.98
N GLY A 343 -2.03 23.54 -41.77
CA GLY A 343 -2.06 24.91 -41.30
C GLY A 343 -3.44 25.44 -40.89
N LYS A 344 -4.48 24.59 -40.88
CA LYS A 344 -5.89 25.03 -40.79
C LYS A 344 -6.55 24.79 -39.43
N THR A 345 -5.92 24.02 -38.56
CA THR A 345 -6.45 23.72 -37.23
C THR A 345 -5.40 24.05 -36.18
N LEU A 346 -5.78 24.91 -35.24
CA LEU A 346 -5.04 25.22 -34.02
C LEU A 346 -5.53 24.27 -32.92
N TYR A 347 -4.62 23.53 -32.30
CA TYR A 347 -4.87 22.72 -31.11
C TYR A 347 -4.38 23.50 -29.89
N LEU A 348 -5.26 23.71 -28.93
CA LEU A 348 -4.96 24.27 -27.60
C LEU A 348 -4.97 23.11 -26.62
N THR A 349 -3.82 22.74 -26.07
CA THR A 349 -3.66 21.55 -25.22
C THR A 349 -3.10 21.96 -23.86
N SER A 350 -3.63 21.42 -22.77
CA SER A 350 -3.04 21.64 -21.46
C SER A 350 -1.65 21.02 -21.39
N ILE A 351 -0.70 21.68 -20.72
CA ILE A 351 0.63 21.11 -20.46
C ILE A 351 0.49 19.97 -19.44
N ASP A 352 -0.31 20.20 -18.40
CA ASP A 352 -0.56 19.24 -17.34
C ASP A 352 -1.56 18.16 -17.83
N TYR A 353 -1.54 16.99 -17.17
CA TYR A 353 -2.40 15.83 -17.45
C TYR A 353 -3.39 15.62 -16.30
N GLY A 354 -4.46 14.86 -16.55
CA GLY A 354 -5.45 14.51 -15.52
C GLY A 354 -6.72 15.35 -15.59
N ALA A 355 -7.72 15.01 -14.79
CA ALA A 355 -9.03 15.69 -14.76
C ALA A 355 -8.93 17.14 -14.27
N ASN A 356 -7.91 17.47 -13.47
CA ASN A 356 -7.61 18.83 -13.05
C ASN A 356 -6.98 19.67 -14.17
N ALA A 357 -6.42 19.02 -15.20
CA ALA A 357 -5.93 19.72 -16.37
C ALA A 357 -7.11 20.19 -17.22
N TYR A 358 -7.14 21.48 -17.52
CA TYR A 358 -8.19 22.07 -18.34
C TYR A 358 -7.63 23.12 -19.30
N VAL A 359 -8.37 23.33 -20.39
CA VAL A 359 -8.19 24.46 -21.30
C VAL A 359 -9.54 25.14 -21.41
N LYS A 360 -9.58 26.45 -21.22
CA LYS A 360 -10.80 27.23 -21.34
C LYS A 360 -10.57 28.49 -22.17
N VAL A 361 -11.45 28.70 -23.14
CA VAL A 361 -11.52 29.92 -23.93
C VAL A 361 -12.86 30.58 -23.66
N THR A 362 -12.82 31.79 -23.10
CA THR A 362 -14.00 32.62 -22.85
C THR A 362 -13.78 34.03 -23.34
N ASP A 363 -14.86 34.79 -23.44
CA ASP A 363 -14.88 36.17 -23.92
C ASP A 363 -14.47 36.28 -25.41
N GLY A 364 -15.12 37.18 -26.14
CA GLY A 364 -14.89 37.34 -27.58
C GLY A 364 -15.70 36.38 -28.47
N SER A 365 -15.40 36.38 -29.76
CA SER A 365 -16.03 35.57 -30.81
C SER A 365 -15.20 34.36 -31.26
N PHE A 366 -14.08 34.08 -30.59
CA PHE A 366 -13.08 33.10 -30.99
C PHE A 366 -13.64 31.70 -30.73
N SER A 367 -14.23 31.12 -31.77
CA SER A 367 -14.95 29.86 -31.64
C SER A 367 -13.98 28.69 -31.50
N VAL A 368 -14.18 27.89 -30.47
CA VAL A 368 -13.46 26.63 -30.27
C VAL A 368 -14.44 25.46 -30.31
N SER A 369 -13.94 24.29 -30.68
CA SER A 369 -14.66 23.02 -30.64
C SER A 369 -13.91 21.98 -29.80
N GLY A 370 -14.61 20.92 -29.40
CA GLY A 370 -14.13 19.94 -28.42
C GLY A 370 -14.61 20.24 -27.00
N GLY A 371 -14.19 19.42 -26.04
CA GLY A 371 -14.55 19.58 -24.64
C GLY A 371 -16.05 19.46 -24.35
N ASP A 372 -16.55 20.34 -23.47
CA ASP A 372 -17.93 20.41 -22.99
C ASP A 372 -18.89 21.17 -23.91
N GLY A 373 -18.39 21.70 -25.02
CA GLY A 373 -19.17 22.51 -25.97
C GLY A 373 -19.38 23.97 -25.55
N ASN A 374 -18.90 24.39 -24.38
CA ASN A 374 -18.98 25.76 -23.86
C ASN A 374 -17.59 26.43 -23.80
N GLY A 375 -16.66 25.97 -24.63
CA GLY A 375 -15.29 26.48 -24.68
C GLY A 375 -14.41 26.00 -23.54
N THR A 376 -14.77 24.92 -22.84
CA THR A 376 -13.92 24.29 -21.83
C THR A 376 -13.66 22.83 -22.17
N ALA A 377 -12.41 22.38 -22.08
CA ALA A 377 -12.05 20.97 -22.15
C ALA A 377 -11.30 20.56 -20.89
N TYR A 378 -11.47 19.31 -20.49
CA TYR A 378 -10.80 18.68 -19.35
C TYR A 378 -10.00 17.47 -19.83
N GLY A 379 -8.88 17.20 -19.16
CA GLY A 379 -8.19 15.93 -19.30
C GLY A 379 -8.95 14.82 -18.56
N THR A 380 -8.39 13.61 -18.60
CA THR A 380 -8.89 12.46 -17.84
C THR A 380 -7.76 11.91 -16.99
N ASN A 381 -8.12 11.33 -15.85
CA ASN A 381 -7.15 10.77 -14.92
C ASN A 381 -6.61 9.42 -15.36
N ALA A 382 -5.45 9.07 -14.79
CA ALA A 382 -4.94 7.72 -14.93
C ALA A 382 -5.73 6.78 -14.01
N GLU A 383 -5.91 5.55 -14.46
CA GLU A 383 -6.46 4.45 -13.69
C GLU A 383 -5.46 3.30 -13.73
N ALA A 384 -5.11 2.77 -12.56
CA ALA A 384 -4.22 1.65 -12.42
C ALA A 384 -4.75 0.66 -11.40
N VAL A 385 -4.58 -0.64 -11.63
CA VAL A 385 -4.85 -1.67 -10.65
C VAL A 385 -3.54 -2.15 -10.06
N ILE A 386 -3.39 -2.05 -8.74
CA ILE A 386 -2.23 -2.59 -8.01
C ILE A 386 -2.74 -3.65 -7.03
N ASN A 387 -2.30 -4.89 -7.21
CA ASN A 387 -2.70 -6.05 -6.39
C ASN A 387 -4.23 -6.23 -6.29
N GLY A 388 -4.93 -5.99 -7.41
CA GLY A 388 -6.39 -6.11 -7.49
C GLY A 388 -7.17 -4.92 -6.89
N ARG A 389 -6.48 -3.86 -6.43
CA ARG A 389 -7.11 -2.59 -6.04
C ARG A 389 -6.97 -1.56 -7.14
N THR A 390 -8.08 -0.98 -7.57
CA THR A 390 -8.09 0.15 -8.51
C THR A 390 -7.71 1.43 -7.79
N TYR A 391 -6.64 2.05 -8.27
CA TYR A 391 -6.21 3.41 -7.98
C TYR A 391 -6.53 4.24 -9.20
N SER A 392 -7.57 5.05 -9.07
CA SER A 392 -7.88 6.07 -10.04
C SER A 392 -7.79 7.39 -9.32
N ASP A 393 -7.17 8.38 -9.94
CA ASP A 393 -7.25 9.77 -9.49
C ASP A 393 -8.67 10.35 -9.74
N GLN A 394 -9.66 9.50 -10.08
CA GLN A 394 -11.07 9.91 -10.27
C GLN A 394 -11.59 10.54 -8.99
N GLY A 395 -12.00 11.81 -9.11
CA GLY A 395 -12.76 12.58 -8.14
C GLY A 395 -14.11 11.97 -7.73
N THR A 396 -14.09 10.76 -7.16
CA THR A 396 -15.02 10.39 -6.08
C THR A 396 -14.68 11.13 -4.78
N ASP A 397 -13.52 11.79 -4.80
CA ASP A 397 -12.93 12.70 -3.83
C ASP A 397 -13.63 14.06 -3.65
N ASP A 398 -14.87 14.25 -4.11
CA ASP A 398 -15.63 15.45 -3.68
C ASP A 398 -16.51 15.18 -2.46
N GLN A 399 -16.35 14.02 -1.82
CA GLN A 399 -16.97 13.71 -0.54
C GLN A 399 -16.02 14.01 0.62
N PRO A 400 -16.50 14.66 1.68
CA PRO A 400 -15.70 14.84 2.88
C PRO A 400 -15.50 13.48 3.56
N ALA A 401 -14.32 13.26 4.15
CA ALA A 401 -14.09 12.11 5.01
C ALA A 401 -15.10 12.13 6.17
N GLU A 402 -15.81 11.02 6.40
CA GLU A 402 -16.93 10.94 7.35
C GLU A 402 -16.73 9.85 8.41
N LEU A 403 -17.00 10.18 9.67
CA LEU A 403 -17.15 9.21 10.76
C LEU A 403 -18.55 9.32 11.36
N ARG A 404 -19.18 8.17 11.64
CA ARG A 404 -20.45 8.13 12.36
C ARG A 404 -20.31 7.45 13.71
N HIS A 405 -20.92 8.05 14.73
CA HIS A 405 -21.14 7.44 16.03
C HIS A 405 -22.63 7.22 16.24
N ARG A 406 -23.03 5.95 16.40
CA ARG A 406 -24.42 5.56 16.59
C ARG A 406 -24.71 5.26 18.06
N GLU A 407 -25.74 5.88 18.60
CA GLU A 407 -26.28 5.56 19.93
C GLU A 407 -27.63 4.84 19.83
N LYS A 408 -28.00 4.11 20.89
CA LYS A 408 -29.32 3.43 20.97
C LYS A 408 -30.48 4.42 21.13
N GLY A 409 -30.17 5.68 21.49
CA GLY A 409 -31.07 6.83 21.55
C GLY A 409 -30.32 8.12 21.24
N THR A 410 -30.92 9.29 21.45
CA THR A 410 -30.31 10.59 21.12
C THR A 410 -29.40 11.16 22.22
N THR A 411 -29.05 10.35 23.22
CA THR A 411 -28.22 10.73 24.36
C THR A 411 -27.03 9.81 24.51
N ILE A 412 -25.88 10.38 24.86
CA ILE A 412 -24.65 9.65 25.14
C ILE A 412 -24.83 8.73 26.34
N THR A 413 -24.38 7.49 26.20
CA THR A 413 -24.54 6.45 27.23
C THR A 413 -23.39 6.38 28.22
N ASN A 414 -22.19 6.82 27.85
CA ASN A 414 -20.98 6.73 28.68
C ASN A 414 -20.15 8.01 28.63
N ASP A 415 -19.47 8.33 29.74
CA ASP A 415 -18.46 9.40 29.76
C ASP A 415 -17.28 9.02 28.85
N ALA A 416 -16.73 10.02 28.14
CA ALA A 416 -15.53 9.84 27.32
C ALA A 416 -14.76 11.16 27.14
N VAL A 417 -13.45 11.07 26.96
CA VAL A 417 -12.65 12.15 26.37
C VAL A 417 -12.17 11.67 25.01
N ILE A 418 -12.58 12.37 23.96
CA ILE A 418 -12.19 12.06 22.58
C ILE A 418 -11.23 13.13 22.05
N ARG A 419 -10.26 12.73 21.25
CA ARG A 419 -9.43 13.60 20.44
C ARG A 419 -9.89 13.48 19.00
N ILE A 420 -10.31 14.60 18.41
CA ILE A 420 -10.70 14.67 17.00
C ILE A 420 -9.56 15.34 16.25
N THR A 421 -9.12 14.74 15.16
CA THR A 421 -8.09 15.27 14.27
C THR A 421 -8.67 15.39 12.88
N GLY A 422 -8.52 16.54 12.25
CA GLY A 422 -8.74 16.72 10.82
C GLY A 422 -7.59 17.50 10.19
N ALA A 423 -7.78 17.96 8.96
CA ALA A 423 -6.73 18.57 8.14
C ALA A 423 -6.05 19.80 8.78
N LEU A 424 -6.77 20.54 9.64
CA LEU A 424 -6.23 21.75 10.28
C LEU A 424 -5.52 21.48 11.62
N GLY A 425 -5.75 20.33 12.24
CA GLY A 425 -5.19 19.98 13.55
C GLY A 425 -6.11 19.12 14.41
N SER A 426 -5.82 19.08 15.71
CA SER A 426 -6.53 18.21 16.67
C SER A 426 -7.10 18.99 17.86
N ALA A 427 -8.24 18.54 18.39
CA ALA A 427 -8.85 19.07 19.60
C ALA A 427 -9.42 17.96 20.51
N ASP A 428 -9.35 18.17 21.83
CA ASP A 428 -9.93 17.27 22.83
C ASP A 428 -11.32 17.74 23.26
N ILE A 429 -12.28 16.83 23.23
CA ILE A 429 -13.67 17.05 23.62
C ILE A 429 -14.01 16.12 24.78
N THR A 430 -14.51 16.72 25.86
CA THR A 430 -15.06 15.96 26.99
C THR A 430 -16.55 15.73 26.78
N ILE A 431 -16.95 14.46 26.78
CA ILE A 431 -18.31 13.99 26.61
C ILE A 431 -18.76 13.36 27.93
N THR A 432 -19.98 13.68 28.36
CA THR A 432 -20.57 13.18 29.60
C THR A 432 -21.84 12.39 29.29
N ALA A 433 -22.05 11.28 29.98
CA ALA A 433 -23.26 10.49 29.93
C ALA A 433 -24.49 11.36 30.22
N GLY A 434 -25.53 11.19 29.42
CA GLY A 434 -26.75 12.00 29.48
C GLY A 434 -26.72 13.29 28.66
N GLN A 435 -25.59 13.69 28.06
CA GLN A 435 -25.58 14.73 27.03
C GLN A 435 -26.35 14.27 25.78
N THR A 436 -26.99 15.20 25.06
CA THR A 436 -27.62 14.88 23.76
C THR A 436 -26.57 14.84 22.65
N LEU A 437 -26.81 14.05 21.60
CA LEU A 437 -25.94 14.03 20.41
C LEU A 437 -25.77 15.44 19.80
N SER A 438 -26.82 16.28 19.86
CA SER A 438 -26.75 17.67 19.38
C SER A 438 -25.86 18.56 20.23
N ALA A 439 -25.79 18.33 21.55
CA ALA A 439 -24.87 19.06 22.43
C ALA A 439 -23.42 18.68 22.11
N VAL A 440 -23.16 17.39 21.85
CA VAL A 440 -21.84 16.90 21.42
C VAL A 440 -21.46 17.45 20.04
N ALA A 441 -22.36 17.40 19.06
CA ALA A 441 -22.14 17.99 17.74
C ALA A 441 -21.78 19.48 17.84
N SER A 442 -22.49 20.23 18.69
CA SER A 442 -22.21 21.67 18.91
C SER A 442 -20.83 21.90 19.52
N ALA A 443 -20.39 21.04 20.45
CA ALA A 443 -19.07 21.14 21.05
C ALA A 443 -17.94 20.87 20.04
N ILE A 444 -18.18 19.97 19.09
CA ILE A 444 -17.23 19.65 18.01
C ILE A 444 -17.21 20.75 16.95
N GLU A 445 -18.39 21.26 16.54
CA GLU A 445 -18.50 22.36 15.56
C GLU A 445 -17.80 23.63 16.08
N ALA A 446 -17.79 23.88 17.39
CA ALA A 446 -17.05 24.97 17.99
C ALA A 446 -15.52 24.87 17.82
N GLN A 447 -14.99 23.67 17.52
CA GLN A 447 -13.56 23.43 17.25
C GLN A 447 -13.22 23.41 15.75
N LYS A 448 -14.19 23.62 14.85
CA LYS A 448 -14.00 23.53 13.40
C LYS A 448 -12.82 24.34 12.86
N ALA A 449 -12.62 25.56 13.36
CA ALA A 449 -11.51 26.41 12.91
C ALA A 449 -10.12 25.88 13.32
N VAL A 450 -10.06 24.94 14.27
CA VAL A 450 -8.83 24.32 14.78
C VAL A 450 -8.64 22.93 14.17
N THR A 451 -9.71 22.18 13.93
CA THR A 451 -9.63 20.78 13.46
C THR A 451 -9.92 20.61 11.99
N GLY A 452 -10.72 21.49 11.36
CA GLY A 452 -11.24 21.26 10.02
C GLY A 452 -12.33 20.18 9.97
N VAL A 453 -13.04 19.96 11.08
CA VAL A 453 -14.13 18.95 11.18
C VAL A 453 -15.44 19.65 11.50
N THR A 454 -16.49 19.29 10.78
CA THR A 454 -17.88 19.66 11.06
C THR A 454 -18.63 18.51 11.72
N ALA A 455 -19.67 18.82 12.51
CA ALA A 455 -20.47 17.81 13.17
C ALA A 455 -21.98 18.09 13.04
N SER A 456 -22.75 17.05 12.74
CA SER A 456 -24.21 17.10 12.64
C SER A 456 -24.85 15.87 13.29
N VAL A 457 -26.18 15.90 13.47
CA VAL A 457 -26.94 14.77 13.97
C VAL A 457 -27.92 14.31 12.90
N ASP A 458 -27.79 13.05 12.51
CA ASP A 458 -28.70 12.37 11.59
C ASP A 458 -29.43 11.26 12.36
N SER A 459 -30.65 11.54 12.80
CA SER A 459 -31.45 10.64 13.63
C SER A 459 -30.76 10.26 14.94
N ASN A 460 -30.18 9.06 15.02
CA ASN A 460 -29.44 8.56 16.19
C ASN A 460 -27.91 8.52 15.95
N ASP A 461 -27.46 9.07 14.83
CA ASP A 461 -26.05 9.15 14.47
C ASP A 461 -25.53 10.56 14.70
N LEU A 462 -24.41 10.67 15.42
CA LEU A 462 -23.53 11.82 15.35
C LEU A 462 -22.62 11.63 14.13
N VAL A 463 -22.73 12.53 13.16
CA VAL A 463 -21.98 12.50 11.90
C VAL A 463 -20.89 13.56 11.97
N LEU A 464 -19.65 13.15 11.74
CA LEU A 464 -18.47 14.01 11.72
C LEU A 464 -17.92 14.03 10.30
N GLN A 465 -17.70 15.20 9.71
CA GLN A 465 -17.24 15.34 8.34
C GLN A 465 -16.06 16.28 8.26
N SER A 466 -15.04 15.95 7.48
CA SER A 466 -13.98 16.87 7.09
C SER A 466 -14.57 18.11 6.40
N THR A 467 -13.96 19.28 6.59
CA THR A 467 -14.27 20.48 5.79
C THR A 467 -13.64 20.43 4.41
N ASP A 468 -12.57 19.65 4.28
CA ASP A 468 -11.87 19.41 3.03
C ASP A 468 -12.51 18.18 2.36
N THR A 469 -12.50 18.15 1.04
CA THR A 469 -12.97 17.03 0.23
C THR A 469 -11.79 16.31 -0.40
N GLY A 470 -11.90 14.99 -0.53
CA GLY A 470 -10.99 14.17 -1.29
C GLY A 470 -9.77 13.63 -0.55
N ASP A 471 -8.65 13.44 -1.24
CA ASP A 471 -7.42 12.85 -0.70
C ASP A 471 -6.84 13.66 0.46
N ASP A 472 -7.11 14.98 0.49
CA ASP A 472 -6.75 15.87 1.59
C ASP A 472 -7.77 15.83 2.75
N ALA A 473 -8.96 15.27 2.52
CA ALA A 473 -9.98 15.07 3.55
C ALA A 473 -9.53 14.01 4.54
N SER A 474 -9.21 14.46 5.74
CA SER A 474 -8.83 13.57 6.83
C SER A 474 -9.71 13.80 8.03
N ILE A 475 -10.15 12.70 8.63
CA ILE A 475 -10.78 12.71 9.95
C ILE A 475 -10.33 11.48 10.73
N SER A 476 -9.93 11.70 11.97
CA SER A 476 -9.58 10.64 12.90
C SER A 476 -10.13 10.96 14.28
N LEU A 477 -10.57 9.93 15.00
CA LEU A 477 -11.07 10.03 16.36
C LEU A 477 -10.34 9.03 17.24
N GLU A 478 -9.72 9.52 18.30
CA GLU A 478 -9.05 8.71 19.31
C GLU A 478 -9.77 8.87 20.65
N VAL A 479 -10.12 7.76 21.31
CA VAL A 479 -10.69 7.80 22.66
C VAL A 479 -9.57 7.80 23.69
N LYS A 480 -9.33 8.94 24.34
CA LYS A 480 -8.29 9.10 25.36
C LYS A 480 -8.68 8.51 26.72
N SER A 481 -9.97 8.53 27.04
CA SER A 481 -10.52 7.89 28.23
C SER A 481 -12.03 7.65 28.09
N GLY A 482 -12.58 6.72 28.88
CA GLY A 482 -14.00 6.37 28.83
C GLY A 482 -14.36 5.45 27.67
N THR A 483 -15.61 5.50 27.19
CA THR A 483 -16.10 4.61 26.11
C THR A 483 -16.87 5.42 25.06
N PHE A 484 -16.39 5.37 23.81
CA PHE A 484 -17.01 6.04 22.67
C PHE A 484 -16.72 5.22 21.40
N THR A 485 -17.74 4.69 20.74
CA THR A 485 -17.56 3.77 19.60
C THR A 485 -17.88 4.46 18.28
N THR A 486 -16.89 4.62 17.40
CA THR A 486 -17.11 5.01 16.01
C THR A 486 -17.43 3.77 15.16
N VAL A 487 -18.32 3.92 14.19
CA VAL A 487 -18.47 2.95 13.09
C VAL A 487 -17.56 3.43 11.97
N GLU A 488 -16.43 2.75 11.77
CA GLU A 488 -15.33 3.21 10.92
C GLU A 488 -15.59 3.16 9.40
N ASN A 489 -16.69 2.58 8.92
CA ASN A 489 -16.86 2.37 7.47
C ASN A 489 -18.27 2.67 6.96
N TYR A 490 -18.41 3.81 6.28
CA TYR A 490 -19.48 4.04 5.31
C TYR A 490 -18.96 4.35 3.88
N THR A 491 -17.63 4.43 3.69
CA THR A 491 -16.99 4.62 2.37
C THR A 491 -16.46 3.33 1.73
N GLU A 492 -16.56 2.17 2.39
CA GLU A 492 -16.54 0.91 1.65
C GLU A 492 -17.93 0.67 1.06
N ALA A 493 -18.00 0.62 -0.26
CA ALA A 493 -19.15 0.14 -1.00
C ALA A 493 -19.78 -1.04 -0.24
N SER A 494 -21.08 -0.95 0.03
CA SER A 494 -21.89 -2.06 0.56
C SER A 494 -21.40 -3.36 -0.07
N GLN A 495 -20.96 -4.32 0.75
CA GLN A 495 -20.76 -5.68 0.24
C GLN A 495 -22.00 -6.03 -0.57
N ALA A 496 -21.80 -6.49 -1.80
CA ALA A 496 -22.86 -7.04 -2.60
C ALA A 496 -23.38 -8.29 -1.88
N VAL A 497 -24.42 -8.14 -1.07
CA VAL A 497 -25.12 -9.29 -0.49
C VAL A 497 -26.01 -9.86 -1.58
N ILE A 498 -25.60 -10.98 -2.15
CA ILE A 498 -26.49 -11.81 -2.96
C ILE A 498 -27.47 -12.48 -2.01
N THR A 499 -28.65 -11.90 -1.84
CA THR A 499 -29.75 -12.58 -1.14
C THR A 499 -30.60 -13.32 -2.18
N HIS A 500 -30.48 -14.64 -2.24
CA HIS A 500 -31.42 -15.48 -2.96
C HIS A 500 -32.38 -16.13 -1.96
N THR A 501 -33.66 -15.78 -2.01
CA THR A 501 -34.69 -16.39 -1.17
C THR A 501 -35.58 -17.28 -2.03
N GLU A 502 -35.36 -18.59 -1.95
CA GLU A 502 -36.31 -19.61 -2.39
C GLU A 502 -36.69 -20.49 -1.19
N SER A 503 -37.91 -21.02 -1.18
CA SER A 503 -38.50 -21.72 -0.04
C SER A 503 -37.85 -23.07 0.31
N THR A 504 -36.87 -23.53 -0.47
CA THR A 504 -36.29 -24.88 -0.39
C THR A 504 -34.77 -24.92 -0.19
N GLY A 505 -34.06 -23.79 -0.22
CA GLY A 505 -32.65 -23.69 0.19
C GLY A 505 -31.58 -24.26 -0.77
N TYR A 506 -31.91 -24.63 -2.01
CA TYR A 506 -30.92 -25.06 -3.02
C TYR A 506 -31.23 -24.51 -4.43
N ILE A 507 -30.19 -24.19 -5.21
CA ILE A 507 -30.27 -23.72 -6.60
C ILE A 507 -30.60 -24.92 -7.51
N THR A 508 -31.76 -24.93 -8.17
CA THR A 508 -32.26 -26.09 -8.95
C THR A 508 -32.06 -26.00 -10.47
N ALA A 509 -31.41 -24.95 -10.98
CA ALA A 509 -31.03 -24.83 -12.39
C ALA A 509 -29.69 -24.10 -12.57
N ALA A 510 -29.01 -24.34 -13.70
CA ALA A 510 -27.73 -23.70 -14.01
C ALA A 510 -27.89 -22.18 -14.17
N ALA A 511 -27.39 -21.42 -13.18
CA ALA A 511 -27.25 -19.97 -13.26
C ALA A 511 -25.78 -19.63 -13.55
N GLN A 512 -25.53 -18.85 -14.60
CA GLN A 512 -24.22 -18.25 -14.85
C GLN A 512 -24.19 -16.86 -14.23
N PHE A 513 -23.33 -16.68 -13.23
CA PHE A 513 -22.99 -15.36 -12.71
C PHE A 513 -21.64 -14.96 -13.30
N ARG A 514 -21.61 -13.83 -14.01
CA ARG A 514 -20.38 -13.24 -14.49
C ARG A 514 -20.01 -12.12 -13.52
N LEU A 515 -19.02 -12.39 -12.68
CA LEU A 515 -18.34 -11.39 -11.87
C LEU A 515 -17.26 -10.77 -12.75
N THR A 516 -17.42 -9.51 -13.12
CA THR A 516 -16.29 -8.69 -13.57
C THR A 516 -15.86 -7.88 -12.36
N GLY A 517 -14.67 -8.21 -11.85
CA GLY A 517 -14.06 -7.54 -10.70
C GLY A 517 -13.60 -6.14 -11.02
#